data_AF-A0A9D1K3D8-F1
#
_entry.id   AF-A0A9D1K3D8-F1
#
_cell.length_a   1.000
_cell.length_b   1.000
_cell.length_c   1.000
_cell.angle_alpha   90.00
_cell.angle_beta   90.00
_cell.angle_gamma   90.00
#
_symmetry.space_group_name_H-M   'P 1'
#
loop_
_entity.id
_entity.type
_entity.pdbx_description
1 polymer ?
#
loop_
_entity_poly.entity_id
_entity_poly.type
_entity_poly.pdbx_seq_one_letter_code
_entity_poly.pdbx_strand_id
1 'polypeptide(L)'
;MERFFGIFGIIFIFLIAFLMSNNRKAINYKTVITGFLLQIGLALFIFKVPIGRTIFMNLGLFITKILDFAKEGGNFVFGPLMNSEKLSTVFGTGAQVFAL
;
A
#
# COMPACT_ATOMS: atom_id res chain seq x y z
N MET A 1 -13.65 3.53 -21.90
CA MET A 1 -12.49 2.67 -22.22
C MET A 1 -11.60 2.40 -21.00
N GLU A 2 -11.34 3.37 -20.12
CA GLU A 2 -10.43 3.19 -18.96
C GLU A 2 -10.84 2.08 -17.96
N ARG A 3 -12.14 1.88 -17.75
CA ARG A 3 -12.65 0.85 -16.81
C ARG A 3 -12.28 -0.59 -17.20
N PHE A 4 -12.00 -0.86 -18.47
CA PHE A 4 -11.68 -2.22 -18.93
C PHE A 4 -10.24 -2.62 -18.61
N PHE A 5 -9.33 -1.66 -18.44
CA PHE A 5 -7.93 -1.95 -18.10
C PHE A 5 -7.80 -2.66 -16.75
N GLY A 6 -8.64 -2.31 -15.77
CA GLY A 6 -8.64 -2.99 -14.47
C GLY A 6 -8.97 -4.48 -14.58
N ILE A 7 -9.98 -4.83 -15.38
CA ILE A 7 -10.38 -6.23 -15.62
C ILE A 7 -9.28 -6.98 -16.37
N PHE A 8 -8.71 -6.35 -17.42
CA PHE A 8 -7.59 -6.92 -18.16
C PHE A 8 -6.37 -7.18 -17.26
N GLY A 9 -6.05 -6.24 -16.37
CA GLY A 9 -4.96 -6.40 -15.41
C GLY A 9 -5.15 -7.61 -14.48
N ILE A 10 -6.36 -7.80 -13.95
CA ILE A 10 -6.67 -8.96 -13.10
C ILE A 10 -6.48 -10.28 -13.86
N ILE A 11 -7.02 -10.38 -15.07
CA ILE A 11 -6.88 -11.58 -15.92
C ILE A 11 -5.40 -11.83 -16.21
N PHE A 12 -4.63 -10.79 -16.52
CA PHE A 12 -3.22 -10.89 -16.84
C PHE A 12 -2.37 -11.34 -15.64
N ILE A 13 -2.67 -10.86 -14.44
CA ILE A 13 -1.99 -11.32 -13.20
C ILE A 13 -2.27 -12.81 -12.97
N PHE A 14 -3.51 -13.27 -13.11
CA PHE A 14 -3.84 -14.70 -12.99
C PHE A 14 -3.15 -15.53 -14.07
N LEU A 15 -3.04 -15.02 -15.30
CA LEU A 15 -2.33 -15.69 -16.38
C LEU A 15 -0.84 -15.87 -16.06
N ILE A 16 -0.17 -14.82 -15.59
CA ILE A 16 1.25 -14.89 -15.19
C ILE A 16 1.41 -15.87 -14.03
N ALA A 17 0.57 -15.78 -13.00
CA ALA A 17 0.61 -16.68 -11.84
C ALA A 17 0.42 -18.15 -12.27
N PHE A 18 -0.46 -18.42 -13.22
CA PHE A 18 -0.66 -19.76 -13.79
C PHE A 18 0.55 -20.23 -14.61
N LEU A 19 1.14 -19.35 -15.42
CA LEU A 19 2.32 -19.69 -16.24
C LEU A 19 3.54 -20.01 -15.38
N MET A 20 3.76 -19.25 -14.31
CA MET A 20 4.84 -19.43 -13.34
C MET A 20 4.60 -20.60 -12.37
N SER A 21 3.41 -21.20 -12.35
CA SER A 21 3.09 -22.29 -11.45
C SER A 21 3.85 -23.57 -11.80
N ASN A 22 4.57 -24.11 -10.81
CA ASN A 22 5.36 -25.32 -10.95
C ASN A 22 4.50 -26.58 -11.17
N ASN A 23 3.30 -26.63 -10.60
CA ASN A 23 2.36 -27.74 -10.77
C ASN A 23 0.94 -27.24 -11.00
N ARG A 24 0.62 -26.98 -12.27
CA ARG A 24 -0.67 -26.43 -12.72
C ARG A 24 -1.87 -27.32 -12.39
N LYS A 25 -1.66 -28.62 -12.22
CA LYS A 25 -2.73 -29.58 -11.87
C LYS A 25 -3.05 -29.60 -10.37
N ALA A 26 -2.10 -29.21 -9.53
CA ALA A 26 -2.27 -29.15 -8.08
C ALA A 26 -2.83 -27.81 -7.59
N ILE A 27 -3.19 -26.89 -8.49
CA ILE A 27 -3.78 -25.61 -8.13
C ILE A 27 -5.15 -25.85 -7.49
N ASN A 28 -5.28 -25.48 -6.22
CA ASN A 28 -6.55 -25.54 -5.52
C ASN A 28 -7.41 -24.33 -5.87
N TYR A 29 -8.28 -24.49 -6.86
CA TYR A 29 -9.17 -23.44 -7.34
C TYR A 29 -10.12 -22.91 -6.25
N LYS A 30 -10.50 -23.73 -5.26
CA LYS A 30 -11.33 -23.27 -4.13
C LYS A 30 -10.60 -22.20 -3.33
N THR A 31 -9.32 -22.42 -3.03
CA THR A 31 -8.49 -21.43 -2.31
C THR A 31 -8.31 -20.15 -3.12
N VAL A 32 -8.00 -20.28 -4.42
CA VAL A 32 -7.77 -19.14 -5.31
C VAL A 32 -9.03 -18.26 -5.40
N ILE A 33 -10.18 -18.87 -5.67
CA ILE A 33 -11.45 -18.14 -5.80
C ILE A 33 -11.87 -17.53 -4.46
N THR A 34 -11.74 -18.26 -3.35
CA THR A 34 -12.10 -17.74 -2.02
C THR A 34 -11.20 -16.54 -1.65
N GLY A 35 -9.90 -16.62 -1.92
CA GLY A 35 -8.97 -15.52 -1.69
C GLY A 35 -9.31 -14.29 -2.54
N PHE A 36 -9.61 -14.49 -3.83
CA PHE A 36 -10.00 -13.41 -4.73
C PHE A 36 -11.31 -12.74 -4.31
N LEU A 37 -12.33 -13.54 -3.92
CA LEU A 37 -13.59 -13.02 -3.41
C LEU A 37 -13.40 -12.24 -2.10
N LEU A 38 -12.52 -12.71 -1.21
CA LEU A 38 -12.19 -11.99 0.02
C LEU A 38 -11.51 -10.64 -0.31
N GLN A 39 -10.60 -10.61 -1.28
CA GLN A 39 -9.94 -9.39 -1.71
C GLN A 39 -10.93 -8.36 -2.29
N ILE A 40 -11.85 -8.80 -3.17
CA ILE A 40 -12.92 -7.94 -3.69
C ILE A 40 -13.85 -7.50 -2.56
N GLY A 41 -14.25 -8.43 -1.69
CA GLY A 41 -15.13 -8.16 -0.55
C GLY A 41 -14.56 -7.08 0.37
N LEU A 42 -13.26 -7.19 0.69
CA LEU A 42 -12.55 -6.20 1.48
C LEU A 42 -12.46 -4.86 0.74
N ALA A 43 -12.13 -4.85 -0.55
CA ALA A 43 -12.08 -3.62 -1.34
C ALA A 43 -13.44 -2.90 -1.37
N LEU A 44 -14.53 -3.63 -1.59
CA LEU A 44 -15.88 -3.07 -1.55
C LEU A 44 -16.26 -2.59 -0.15
N PHE A 45 -15.88 -3.33 0.89
CA PHE A 45 -16.11 -2.93 2.27
C PHE A 45 -15.42 -1.60 2.59
N ILE A 46 -14.15 -1.44 2.18
CA ILE A 46 -13.37 -0.23 2.44
C ILE A 46 -13.86 0.96 1.59
N PHE A 47 -14.08 0.75 0.29
CA PHE A 47 -14.34 1.85 -0.65
C PHE A 47 -15.81 2.22 -0.79
N LYS A 48 -16.74 1.28 -0.59
CA LYS A 48 -18.18 1.48 -0.86
C LYS A 48 -19.04 1.56 0.40
N VAL A 49 -18.68 0.84 1.47
CA VAL A 49 -19.48 0.80 2.69
C VAL A 49 -19.08 1.97 3.61
N PRO A 50 -20.02 2.84 4.03
CA PRO A 50 -19.72 4.00 4.86
C PRO A 50 -19.00 3.63 6.17
N ILE A 51 -19.43 2.55 6.82
CA ILE A 51 -18.82 2.05 8.05
C ILE A 51 -17.36 1.64 7.81
N GLY A 52 -17.08 0.92 6.73
CA GLY A 52 -15.72 0.53 6.37
C GLY A 52 -14.82 1.73 6.12
N ARG A 53 -15.31 2.74 5.40
CA ARG A 53 -14.57 4.00 5.18
C ARG A 53 -14.22 4.69 6.50
N THR A 54 -15.16 4.79 7.43
CA THR A 54 -14.92 5.45 8.73
C THR A 54 -13.90 4.71 9.57
N ILE A 55 -13.96 3.37 9.63
CA ILE A 55 -12.97 2.55 10.37
C ILE A 55 -11.57 2.80 9.83
N PHE A 56 -11.38 2.72 8.51
CA PHE A 56 -10.07 2.88 7.89
C PHE A 56 -9.57 4.32 7.93
N MET A 57 -10.47 5.31 7.91
CA MET A 57 -10.11 6.71 8.14
C MET A 57 -9.56 6.92 9.56
N ASN A 58 -10.23 6.36 10.57
CA ASN A 58 -9.77 6.45 11.96
C ASN A 58 -8.43 5.73 12.15
N LEU A 59 -8.25 4.57 11.52
CA LEU A 59 -6.96 3.87 11.51
C LEU A 59 -5.87 4.72 10.84
N GLY A 60 -6.18 5.38 9.72
CA GLY A 60 -5.25 6.30 9.06
C GLY A 60 -4.83 7.46 9.96
N LEU A 61 -5.78 8.07 10.69
CA LEU A 61 -5.48 9.13 11.66
C LEU A 61 -4.62 8.61 12.81
N PHE A 62 -4.87 7.39 13.29
CA PHE A 62 -4.06 6.75 14.34
C PHE A 62 -2.62 6.52 13.88
N ILE A 63 -2.42 5.95 12.69
CA ILE A 63 -1.08 5.74 12.13
C ILE A 63 -0.38 7.09 11.89
N THR A 64 -1.10 8.10 11.41
CA THR A 64 -0.55 9.45 11.22
C THR A 64 -0.05 10.02 12.55
N LYS A 65 -0.80 9.84 13.64
CA LYS A 65 -0.37 10.29 14.97
C LYS A 65 0.90 9.58 15.45
N ILE A 66 1.05 8.28 15.16
CA ILE A 66 2.29 7.55 15.45
C ILE A 66 3.45 8.12 14.62
N LEU A 67 3.21 8.39 13.34
CA LEU A 67 4.20 8.98 12.45
C LEU A 67 4.64 10.37 12.94
N ASP A 68 3.72 11.16 13.50
CA ASP A 68 4.06 12.46 14.06
C ASP A 68 4.95 12.35 15.30
N PHE A 69 4.75 11.34 16.15
CA PHE A 69 5.70 11.06 17.24
C PHE A 69 7.07 10.61 16.72
N ALA A 70 7.10 9.79 15.67
CA ALA A 70 8.35 9.42 15.01
C ALA A 70 9.07 10.65 14.42
N LYS A 71 8.31 11.62 13.87
CA LYS A 71 8.86 12.87 13.33
C LYS A 71 9.53 13.72 14.39
N GLU A 72 8.90 13.86 15.55
CA GLU A 72 9.49 14.58 16.66
C GLU A 72 10.78 13.89 17.16
N GLY A 73 10.79 12.55 17.21
CA GLY A 73 11.99 11.79 17.50
C GLY A 73 13.10 11.99 16.46
N GLY A 74 12.74 11.98 15.18
CA GLY A 74 13.66 12.27 14.06
C GLY A 74 14.23 13.69 14.16
N ASN A 75 13.39 14.68 14.47
CA ASN A 75 13.81 16.07 14.71
C ASN A 75 14.78 16.18 15.89
N PHE A 76 14.57 15.41 16.96
CA PHE A 76 15.48 15.39 18.09
C PHE A 76 16.87 14.82 17.72
N VAL A 77 16.91 13.73 16.95
CA VAL A 77 18.18 13.05 16.59
C VAL A 77 18.92 13.77 15.45
N PHE A 78 18.20 14.21 14.42
CA PHE A 78 18.78 14.69 13.16
C PHE A 78 18.61 16.20 12.94
N GLY A 79 17.76 16.87 13.73
CA GLY A 79 17.60 18.32 13.75
C GLY A 79 17.44 18.94 12.35
N PRO A 80 18.35 19.82 11.91
CA PRO A 80 18.26 20.48 10.61
C PRO A 80 18.23 19.54 9.39
N LEU A 81 18.70 18.30 9.51
CA LEU A 81 18.71 17.33 8.42
C LEU A 81 17.31 16.74 8.14
N MET A 82 16.35 16.92 9.06
CA MET A 82 14.94 16.60 8.80
C MET A 82 14.26 17.62 7.89
N ASN A 83 14.87 18.79 7.69
CA ASN A 83 14.37 19.78 6.74
C ASN A 83 14.89 19.45 5.34
N SER A 84 14.00 19.01 4.45
CA SER A 84 14.31 18.64 3.06
C SER A 84 15.00 19.76 2.28
N GLU A 85 14.68 21.03 2.55
CA GLU A 85 15.30 22.18 1.90
C GLU A 85 16.78 22.30 2.31
N LYS A 86 17.07 22.26 3.62
CA LYS A 86 18.45 22.31 4.14
C LYS A 86 19.27 21.08 3.80
N LEU A 87 18.62 19.92 3.72
CA LEU A 87 19.27 18.68 3.31
C LEU A 87 19.68 18.76 1.83
N SER A 88 18.81 19.31 0.98
CA SER A 88 19.08 19.44 -0.45
C SER A 88 20.21 20.43 -0.79
N THR A 89 20.42 21.46 0.03
CA THR A 89 21.52 22.42 -0.18
C THR A 89 22.88 21.84 0.17
N VAL A 90 22.94 20.89 1.12
CA VAL A 90 24.20 20.26 1.56
C VAL A 90 24.51 18.98 0.79
N PHE A 91 23.48 18.18 0.45
CA PHE A 91 23.65 16.84 -0.13
C PHE A 91 23.10 16.69 -1.56
N GLY A 92 22.51 17.74 -2.13
CA GLY A 92 21.95 17.73 -3.48
C GLY A 92 20.46 17.38 -3.54
N THR A 93 19.82 17.71 -4.66
CA THR A 93 18.38 17.51 -4.87
C THR A 93 18.03 16.02 -4.82
N GLY A 94 17.13 15.65 -3.89
CA GLY A 94 16.68 14.26 -3.72
C GLY A 94 17.33 13.51 -2.55
N ALA A 95 18.27 14.12 -1.83
CA ALA A 95 18.72 13.60 -0.54
C ALA A 95 17.51 13.51 0.41
N GLN A 96 17.35 12.36 1.08
CA GLN A 96 16.31 12.11 2.08
C GLN A 96 16.94 11.35 3.24
N VAL A 97 16.58 11.72 4.46
CA VAL A 97 16.95 10.94 5.64
C VAL A 97 15.91 9.84 5.80
N PHE A 98 16.33 8.57 5.75
CA PHE A 98 15.47 7.38 5.89
C PHE A 98 14.97 7.15 7.34
N ALA A 99 14.80 8.23 8.11
CA ALA A 99 14.35 8.16 9.49
C ALA A 99 12.82 8.19 9.61
N LEU A 100 12.09 8.41 8.50
CA LEU A 100 10.64 8.49 8.40
C LEU A 100 10.13 7.99 7.05
#